data_AF-A0A6L3ATH1-F1
#
_entry.id   AF-A0A6L3ATH1-F1
#
_cell.length_a   1.000
_cell.length_b   1.000
_cell.length_c   1.000
_cell.angle_alpha   90.00
_cell.angle_beta   90.00
_cell.angle_gamma   90.00
#
_symmetry.space_group_name_H-M   'P 1'
#
loop_
_entity.id
_entity.type
_entity.pdbx_description
1 polymer ?
#
loop_
_entity_poly.entity_id
_entity_poly.type
_entity_poly.pdbx_seq_one_letter_code
_entity_poly.pdbx_strand_id
1 'polypeptide(L)'
;MITATAGWSEAVEERAQRLLRYQVGTEGPEGDPVTVQTMFERCGFTPVASARFLMCIPPMTAMHELTKTVTRFRIDGEVCPDPAGMARAALSFAGRAVAVHELHPERRFVAGLISSLLGLQGPSRR
;
A
#
# COMPACT_ATOMS: atom_id res chain seq x y z
N MET A 1 -3.17 21.82 33.59
CA MET A 1 -2.26 21.08 32.70
C MET A 1 -3.14 20.39 31.67
N ILE A 2 -3.24 20.94 30.45
CA ILE A 2 -4.13 20.43 29.40
C ILE A 2 -3.32 19.36 28.66
N THR A 3 -3.64 18.09 28.88
CA THR A 3 -3.14 16.97 28.09
C THR A 3 -3.78 17.05 26.71
N ALA A 4 -3.13 17.76 25.79
CA ALA A 4 -3.42 17.67 24.36
C ALA A 4 -3.02 16.27 23.87
N THR A 5 -3.87 15.27 24.12
CA THR A 5 -3.96 14.14 23.21
C THR A 5 -4.46 14.73 21.91
N ALA A 6 -3.56 15.02 20.98
CA ALA A 6 -3.94 15.28 19.61
C ALA A 6 -4.54 13.98 19.07
N GLY A 7 -5.82 13.75 19.39
CA GLY A 7 -6.60 12.64 18.89
C GLY A 7 -6.60 12.75 17.39
N TRP A 8 -6.10 11.73 16.73
CA TRP A 8 -6.22 11.63 15.28
C TRP A 8 -7.69 11.75 14.92
N SER A 9 -7.99 12.36 13.77
CA SER A 9 -9.38 12.42 13.30
C SER A 9 -9.96 11.00 13.26
N GLU A 10 -11.24 10.85 13.59
CA GLU A 10 -11.94 9.56 13.55
C GLU A 10 -11.76 8.85 12.20
N ALA A 11 -11.75 9.61 11.09
CA ALA A 11 -11.49 9.09 9.75
C ALA A 11 -10.08 8.50 9.58
N VAL A 12 -9.06 9.00 10.28
CA VAL A 12 -7.70 8.43 10.26
C VAL A 12 -7.68 7.12 11.04
N GLU A 13 -8.31 7.10 12.21
CA GLU A 13 -8.39 5.91 13.07
C GLU A 13 -9.12 4.77 12.36
N GLU A 14 -10.27 5.07 11.75
CA GLU A 14 -11.06 4.07 11.05
C GLU A 14 -10.28 3.46 9.88
N ARG A 15 -9.65 4.31 9.05
CA ARG A 15 -8.84 3.85 7.91
C ARG A 15 -7.61 3.06 8.36
N ALA A 16 -6.93 3.49 9.42
CA ALA A 16 -5.80 2.77 10.00
C ALA A 16 -6.25 1.37 10.48
N GLN A 17 -7.38 1.27 11.17
CA GLN A 17 -7.93 0.00 11.62
C GLN A 17 -8.38 -0.90 10.47
N ARG A 18 -8.85 -0.32 9.35
CA ARG A 18 -9.13 -1.09 8.13
C ARG A 18 -7.84 -1.61 7.50
N LEU A 19 -6.81 -0.77 7.38
CA LEU A 19 -5.50 -1.18 6.83
C LEU A 19 -4.94 -2.38 7.60
N LEU A 20 -4.94 -2.34 8.93
CA LEU A 20 -4.40 -3.41 9.78
C LEU A 20 -5.07 -4.77 9.57
N ARG A 21 -6.36 -4.77 9.19
CA ARG A 21 -7.14 -5.98 8.91
C ARG A 21 -6.96 -6.53 7.50
N TYR A 22 -6.28 -5.79 6.61
CA TYR A 22 -6.05 -6.25 5.25
C TYR A 22 -5.13 -7.49 5.26
N GLN A 23 -5.57 -8.55 4.59
CA GLN A 23 -4.81 -9.79 4.46
C GLN A 23 -3.78 -9.65 3.34
N VAL A 24 -2.51 -9.83 3.69
CA VAL A 24 -1.38 -9.80 2.74
C VAL A 24 -1.03 -11.19 2.19
N GLY A 25 -1.48 -12.25 2.85
CA GLY A 25 -1.27 -13.62 2.41
C GLY A 25 -1.78 -14.65 3.42
N THR A 26 -1.32 -15.88 3.26
CA THR A 26 -1.58 -17.01 4.16
C THR A 26 -0.28 -17.71 4.48
N GLU A 27 -0.11 -18.19 5.71
CA GLU A 27 1.08 -18.89 6.18
C GLU A 27 0.77 -20.34 6.55
N GLY A 28 1.72 -21.24 6.30
CA GLY A 28 1.64 -22.63 6.71
C GLY A 28 0.63 -23.48 5.92
N PRO A 29 0.59 -24.79 6.19
CA PRO A 29 -0.25 -25.75 5.45
C PRO A 29 -1.76 -25.56 5.73
N GLU A 30 -2.12 -24.97 6.86
CA GLU A 30 -3.51 -24.69 7.23
C GLU A 30 -4.04 -23.39 6.62
N GLY A 31 -3.15 -22.54 6.09
CA GLY A 31 -3.52 -21.29 5.41
C GLY A 31 -3.87 -20.14 6.36
N ASP A 32 -3.17 -20.02 7.48
CA ASP A 32 -3.42 -18.98 8.49
C ASP A 32 -3.27 -17.58 7.90
N PRO A 33 -4.24 -16.66 8.08
CA PRO A 33 -4.20 -15.37 7.45
C PRO A 33 -3.09 -14.49 8.03
N VAL A 34 -2.20 -14.01 7.16
CA VAL A 34 -1.21 -12.99 7.51
C VAL A 34 -1.77 -11.62 7.14
N THR A 35 -1.91 -10.75 8.13
CA THR A 35 -2.46 -9.40 7.96
C THR A 35 -1.37 -8.34 7.91
N VAL A 36 -1.72 -7.10 7.52
CA VAL A 36 -0.82 -5.95 7.63
C VAL A 36 -0.38 -5.73 9.08
N GLN A 37 -1.27 -5.99 10.06
CA GLN A 37 -0.88 -5.95 11.47
C GLN A 37 0.27 -6.93 11.76
N THR A 38 0.09 -8.20 11.42
CA THR A 38 1.10 -9.25 11.61
C THR A 38 2.41 -8.91 10.89
N MET A 39 2.32 -8.39 9.66
CA MET A 39 3.47 -7.93 8.90
C MET A 39 4.22 -6.81 9.62
N PHE A 40 3.52 -5.78 10.13
CA PHE A 40 4.14 -4.69 10.86
C PHE A 40 4.83 -5.17 12.15
N GLU A 41 4.18 -6.04 12.92
CA GLU A 41 4.75 -6.62 14.14
C GLU A 41 6.05 -7.38 13.83
N ARG A 42 6.02 -8.26 12.82
CA ARG A 42 7.18 -9.07 12.41
C ARG A 42 8.31 -8.24 11.81
N CYS A 43 8.01 -7.10 11.20
CA CYS A 43 8.99 -6.13 10.73
C CYS A 43 9.51 -5.17 11.83
N GLY A 44 9.07 -5.33 13.08
CA GLY A 44 9.52 -4.52 14.22
C GLY A 44 8.86 -3.14 14.32
N PHE A 45 7.74 -2.93 13.63
CA PHE A 45 6.97 -1.69 13.70
C PHE A 45 5.86 -1.77 14.75
N THR A 46 5.44 -0.62 15.28
CA THR A 46 4.21 -0.52 16.08
C THR A 46 3.01 -0.43 15.13
N PRO A 47 2.13 -1.45 15.06
CA PRO A 47 1.17 -1.54 13.95
C PRO A 47 0.23 -0.35 13.85
N VAL A 48 -0.38 0.03 14.97
CA VAL A 48 -1.33 1.15 15.05
C VAL A 48 -0.64 2.47 14.69
N ALA A 49 0.54 2.74 15.22
CA ALA A 49 1.27 3.98 14.93
C ALA A 49 1.69 4.06 13.46
N SER A 50 2.20 2.96 12.89
CA SER A 50 2.57 2.89 11.47
C SER A 50 1.37 3.02 10.55
N ALA A 51 0.25 2.39 10.86
CA ALA A 51 -0.98 2.51 10.07
C ALA A 51 -1.49 3.96 10.07
N ARG A 52 -1.53 4.62 11.24
CA ARG A 52 -1.90 6.04 11.35
C ARG A 52 -0.94 6.93 10.56
N PHE A 53 0.37 6.71 10.70
CA PHE A 53 1.38 7.44 9.94
C PHE A 53 1.13 7.34 8.43
N LEU A 54 0.88 6.13 7.93
CA LEU A 54 0.56 5.92 6.52
C LEU A 54 -0.69 6.69 6.09
N MET A 55 -1.70 6.87 6.96
CA MET A 55 -2.90 7.65 6.66
C MET A 55 -2.66 9.16 6.62
N CYS A 56 -1.61 9.66 7.28
CA CYS A 56 -1.36 11.09 7.44
C CYS A 56 -0.38 11.69 6.43
N ILE A 57 0.47 10.87 5.80
CA ILE A 57 1.44 11.36 4.79
C ILE A 57 0.81 11.51 3.40
N PRO A 58 1.52 11.96 2.36
CA PRO A 58 1.00 11.95 0.98
C PRO A 58 0.74 10.52 0.45
N PRO A 59 -0.28 10.29 -0.40
CA PRO A 59 -0.64 8.96 -0.89
C PRO A 59 0.50 8.22 -1.61
N MET A 60 1.24 8.91 -2.46
CA MET A 60 2.39 8.33 -3.17
C MET A 60 3.53 7.96 -2.23
N THR A 61 3.76 8.75 -1.17
CA THR A 61 4.77 8.44 -0.15
C THR A 61 4.36 7.23 0.66
N ALA A 62 3.08 7.12 1.05
CA ALA A 62 2.60 5.93 1.76
C ALA A 62 2.65 4.68 0.91
N MET A 63 2.31 4.77 -0.38
CA MET A 63 2.49 3.68 -1.32
C MET A 63 3.93 3.20 -1.34
N HIS A 64 4.89 4.12 -1.49
CA HIS A 64 6.32 3.83 -1.49
C HIS A 64 6.81 3.17 -0.19
N GLU A 65 6.43 3.73 0.97
CA GLU A 65 6.85 3.21 2.28
C GLU A 65 6.22 1.83 2.59
N LEU A 66 4.95 1.62 2.20
CA LEU A 66 4.32 0.32 2.35
C LEU A 66 4.93 -0.71 1.39
N THR A 67 5.18 -0.35 0.13
CA THR A 67 5.88 -1.23 -0.84
C THR A 67 7.23 -1.67 -0.31
N LYS A 68 8.05 -0.76 0.23
CA LYS A 68 9.35 -1.12 0.86
C LYS A 68 9.19 -2.14 1.97
N THR A 69 8.16 -1.98 2.80
CA THR A 69 7.88 -2.91 3.90
C THR A 69 7.50 -4.29 3.35
N VAL A 70 6.59 -4.34 2.38
CA VAL A 70 6.14 -5.59 1.73
C VAL A 70 7.30 -6.31 1.03
N THR A 71 8.21 -5.58 0.36
CA THR A 71 9.39 -6.18 -0.31
C THR A 71 10.33 -6.90 0.66
N ARG A 72 10.40 -6.46 1.92
CA ARG A 72 11.28 -7.06 2.94
C ARG A 72 10.61 -8.20 3.69
N PHE A 73 9.30 -8.23 3.68
CA PHE A 73 8.52 -9.22 4.41
C PHE A 73 8.51 -10.56 3.67
N ARG A 74 8.52 -11.65 4.44
CA ARG A 74 8.47 -13.02 3.92
C ARG A 74 7.38 -13.78 4.63
N ILE A 75 6.66 -14.60 3.86
CA ILE A 75 5.68 -15.57 4.36
C ILE A 75 6.19 -16.93 3.93
N ASP A 76 6.39 -17.85 4.88
CA ASP A 76 7.01 -19.17 4.61
C ASP A 76 8.37 -19.09 3.88
N GLY A 77 9.12 -18.00 4.10
CA GLY A 77 10.40 -17.75 3.43
C GLY A 77 10.29 -17.15 2.02
N GLU A 78 9.09 -17.10 1.45
CA GLU A 78 8.83 -16.54 0.13
C GLU A 78 8.62 -15.03 0.18
N VAL A 79 9.08 -14.35 -0.87
CA VAL A 79 8.87 -12.90 -1.05
C VAL A 79 7.55 -12.63 -1.76
N CYS A 80 6.97 -11.45 -1.52
CA CYS A 80 5.79 -11.03 -2.27
C CYS A 80 6.12 -10.86 -3.77
N PRO A 81 5.39 -11.51 -4.70
CA PRO A 81 5.67 -11.43 -6.14
C PRO A 81 5.33 -10.06 -6.75
N ASP A 82 4.36 -9.35 -6.17
CA ASP A 82 4.01 -7.97 -6.55
C ASP A 82 3.84 -7.08 -5.31
N PRO A 83 4.95 -6.59 -4.72
CA PRO A 83 4.91 -5.74 -3.53
C PRO A 83 4.16 -4.41 -3.77
N ALA A 84 4.22 -3.90 -5.00
CA ALA A 84 3.56 -2.65 -5.36
C ALA A 84 2.04 -2.86 -5.46
N GLY A 85 1.58 -3.87 -6.19
CA GLY A 85 0.16 -4.22 -6.25
C GLY A 85 -0.44 -4.52 -4.88
N MET A 86 0.29 -5.24 -4.03
CA MET A 86 -0.11 -5.52 -2.65
C MET A 86 -0.29 -4.25 -1.82
N ALA A 87 0.70 -3.35 -1.85
CA ALA A 87 0.63 -2.07 -1.14
C ALA A 87 -0.53 -1.20 -1.63
N ARG A 88 -0.77 -1.19 -2.96
CA ARG A 88 -1.90 -0.47 -3.55
C ARG A 88 -3.23 -1.01 -3.07
N ALA A 89 -3.40 -2.33 -3.12
CA ALA A 89 -4.62 -2.99 -2.71
C ALA A 89 -4.91 -2.76 -1.22
N ALA A 90 -3.90 -2.86 -0.37
CA ALA A 90 -4.00 -2.59 1.06
C ALA A 90 -4.41 -1.13 1.35
N LEU A 91 -3.77 -0.15 0.71
CA LEU A 91 -4.12 1.27 0.88
C LEU A 91 -5.50 1.60 0.29
N SER A 92 -5.86 1.00 -0.84
CA SER A 92 -7.20 1.14 -1.43
C SER A 92 -8.28 0.57 -0.52
N PHE A 93 -8.05 -0.60 0.08
CA PHE A 93 -8.93 -1.21 1.07
C PHE A 93 -9.10 -0.32 2.31
N ALA A 94 -8.03 0.34 2.73
CA ALA A 94 -8.07 1.35 3.80
C ALA A 94 -8.81 2.64 3.40
N GLY A 95 -9.37 2.75 2.19
CA GLY A 95 -10.07 3.95 1.71
C GLY A 95 -9.13 5.06 1.24
N ARG A 96 -7.89 4.70 0.85
CA ARG A 96 -6.85 5.60 0.34
C ARG A 96 -6.41 5.17 -1.05
N ALA A 97 -7.39 5.08 -1.95
CA ALA A 97 -7.17 4.70 -3.33
C ALA A 97 -6.23 5.73 -3.99
N VAL A 98 -4.99 5.32 -4.25
CA VAL A 98 -4.07 6.06 -5.12
C VAL A 98 -4.60 5.86 -6.53
N ALA A 99 -5.34 6.82 -7.04
CA ALA A 99 -5.85 6.70 -8.38
C ALA A 99 -4.72 7.03 -9.37
N VAL A 100 -4.65 6.30 -10.49
CA VAL A 100 -3.65 6.57 -11.56
C VAL A 100 -3.74 8.01 -12.07
N HIS A 101 -4.84 8.72 -11.82
CA HIS A 101 -4.98 10.13 -12.15
C HIS A 101 -4.29 11.11 -11.20
N GLU A 102 -3.85 10.65 -10.03
CA GLU A 102 -2.99 11.40 -9.10
C GLU A 102 -1.49 11.21 -9.40
N LEU A 103 -1.14 10.33 -10.36
CA LEU A 103 0.15 10.44 -11.04
C LEU A 103 0.11 11.76 -11.80
N HIS A 104 0.87 12.73 -11.30
CA HIS A 104 1.13 14.02 -11.88
C HIS A 104 0.97 14.01 -13.42
N PRO A 105 0.23 14.96 -14.02
CA PRO A 105 -0.06 14.98 -15.45
C PRO A 105 1.20 14.88 -16.33
N GLU A 106 2.35 15.36 -15.84
CA GLU A 106 3.64 15.21 -16.53
C GLU A 106 4.10 13.75 -16.74
N ARG A 107 3.72 12.80 -15.86
CA ARG A 107 4.13 11.39 -15.96
C ARG A 107 3.26 10.57 -16.92
N ARG A 108 2.02 11.01 -17.17
CA ARG A 108 1.17 10.45 -18.25
C ARG A 108 1.77 10.74 -19.62
N PHE A 109 2.33 11.94 -19.78
CA PHE A 109 3.03 12.30 -21.01
C PHE A 109 4.23 11.38 -21.22
N VAL A 110 5.04 11.16 -20.19
CA VAL A 110 6.20 10.24 -20.27
C VAL A 110 5.77 8.80 -20.56
N ALA A 111 4.73 8.28 -19.91
CA ALA A 111 4.23 6.94 -20.20
C ALA A 111 3.70 6.81 -21.64
N GLY A 112 2.95 7.80 -22.14
CA GLY A 112 2.49 7.84 -23.53
C GLY A 112 3.65 7.96 -24.54
N LEU A 113 4.69 8.72 -24.20
CA LEU A 113 5.88 8.91 -25.03
C LEU A 113 6.74 7.65 -25.05
N ILE A 114 6.90 6.95 -23.92
CA ILE A 114 7.57 5.64 -23.84
C ILE A 114 6.79 4.59 -24.65
N SER A 115 5.46 4.51 -24.53
CA SER A 115 4.64 3.57 -25.32
C SER A 115 4.70 3.87 -26.83
N SER A 116 4.81 5.15 -27.20
CA SER A 116 4.97 5.58 -28.59
C SER A 116 6.37 5.29 -29.14
N LEU A 117 7.41 5.51 -28.33
CA LEU A 117 8.81 5.20 -28.69
C LEU A 117 9.09 3.70 -28.75
N LEU A 118 8.42 2.90 -27.92
CA LEU A 118 8.56 1.44 -27.91
C LEU A 118 7.65 0.74 -28.94
N GLY A 119 6.90 1.48 -29.77
CA GLY A 119 6.09 0.91 -30.85
C GLY A 119 4.98 -0.03 -30.38
N LEU A 120 4.52 0.09 -29.12
CA LEU A 120 3.50 -0.79 -28.54
C LEU A 120 2.06 -0.46 -29.00
N GLN A 121 1.91 0.25 -30.12
CA GLN A 121 0.64 0.34 -30.83
C GLN A 121 0.38 -0.98 -31.55
N GLY A 122 -0.11 -1.97 -30.80
CA GLY A 122 -0.75 -3.14 -31.38
C GLY A 122 -1.93 -2.68 -32.26
N PRO A 123 -2.06 -3.20 -33.50
CA PRO A 123 -3.11 -2.78 -34.41
C PRO A 123 -4.46 -3.27 -33.88
N SER A 124 -5.31 -2.35 -33.42
CA SER A 124 -6.74 -2.60 -33.28
C SER A 124 -7.33 -2.69 -34.68
N ARG A 125 -7.33 -3.90 -35.25
CA ARG A 125 -7.99 -4.25 -36.50
C ARG A 125 -9.49 -3.94 -36.39
N ARG A 126 -9.99 -3.06 -37.25
CA ARG A 126 -11.32 -3.19 -37.83
C ARG A 126 -11.24 -4.15 -39.02
#